data_AF-A0A7Y3GC85-F1
#
_entry.id   AF-A0A7Y3GC85-F1
#
_cell.length_a   1.000
_cell.length_b   1.000
_cell.length_c   1.000
_cell.angle_alpha   90.00
_cell.angle_beta   90.00
_cell.angle_gamma   90.00
#
_symmetry.space_group_name_H-M   'P 1'
#
loop_
_entity.id
_entity.type
_entity.pdbx_description
1 polymer ?
#
loop_
_entity_poly.entity_id
_entity_poly.type
_entity_poly.pdbx_seq_one_letter_code
_entity_poly.pdbx_strand_id
1 'polypeptide(L)'
;MSEPAEIHALEPEAFEERVHSFQFWFEAVQGYLADREYGHRPDVEEAPLSDADRDRLVTVLCNYCVGETAALDGASGLVAAAPNRLTKIFLATQVVDEGRHLEVLRHRLLELGVERPEEEIARRTSPRLRDFRSRLQALVERRDWEAAIFAQNVILEAMEFSTFHMHAQYADPITREVLQGIIKDERRHIGFGERELGQRLKRHPTLRDRLSRVRSELDPLVLATFEDAMDEIQVPRAERADLGRSYLHAVERLGVGVAT
;
A
#
# COMPACT_ATOMS: atom_id res chain seq x y z
N MET A 1 -25.06 1.31 -11.26
CA MET A 1 -24.14 0.76 -10.23
C MET A 1 -24.85 -0.44 -9.62
N SER A 2 -24.29 -1.64 -9.74
CA SER A 2 -24.82 -2.80 -9.00
C SER A 2 -24.54 -2.58 -7.51
N GLU A 3 -25.51 -2.82 -6.64
CA GLU A 3 -25.33 -2.63 -5.19
C GLU A 3 -24.24 -3.56 -4.64
N PRO A 4 -23.49 -3.19 -3.58
CA PRO A 4 -22.48 -4.04 -2.95
C PRO A 4 -22.99 -5.44 -2.57
N ALA A 5 -24.29 -5.56 -2.28
CA ALA A 5 -24.94 -6.84 -1.98
C ALA A 5 -25.05 -7.76 -3.21
N GLU A 6 -25.15 -7.20 -4.43
CA GLU A 6 -25.30 -7.98 -5.67
C GLU A 6 -23.97 -8.60 -6.13
N ILE A 7 -22.83 -7.95 -5.86
CA ILE A 7 -21.51 -8.47 -6.25
C ILE A 7 -21.15 -9.73 -5.45
N HIS A 8 -21.43 -9.72 -4.14
CA HIS A 8 -21.13 -10.87 -3.27
C HIS A 8 -22.08 -12.06 -3.48
N ALA A 9 -23.15 -11.87 -4.25
CA ALA A 9 -24.07 -12.94 -4.66
C ALA A 9 -23.62 -13.65 -5.96
N LEU A 10 -22.56 -13.17 -6.63
CA LEU A 10 -22.03 -13.80 -7.84
C LEU A 10 -21.35 -15.13 -7.53
N GLU A 11 -21.44 -16.07 -8.47
CA GLU A 11 -20.64 -17.29 -8.46
C GLU A 11 -19.13 -16.97 -8.47
N PRO A 12 -18.27 -17.81 -7.87
CA PRO A 12 -16.86 -17.46 -7.63
C PRO A 12 -16.06 -17.01 -8.85
N GLU A 13 -16.31 -17.59 -10.02
CA GLU A 13 -15.64 -17.23 -11.28
C GLU A 13 -16.14 -15.88 -11.83
N ALA A 14 -17.45 -15.67 -11.84
CA ALA A 14 -18.05 -14.41 -12.26
C ALA A 14 -17.68 -13.26 -11.32
N PHE A 15 -17.59 -13.54 -10.01
CA PHE A 15 -17.05 -12.61 -9.02
C PHE A 15 -15.63 -12.18 -9.39
N GLU A 16 -14.75 -13.15 -9.67
CA GLU A 16 -13.35 -12.89 -10.01
C GLU A 16 -13.20 -12.07 -11.30
N GLU A 17 -13.93 -12.43 -12.36
CA GLU A 17 -13.93 -11.68 -13.61
C GLU A 17 -14.38 -10.24 -13.40
N ARG A 18 -15.41 -10.03 -12.56
CA ARG A 18 -15.92 -8.70 -12.26
C ARG A 18 -14.90 -7.87 -11.48
N VAL A 19 -14.42 -8.35 -10.34
CA VAL A 19 -13.56 -7.55 -9.44
C VAL A 19 -12.14 -7.31 -9.99
N HIS A 20 -11.69 -8.14 -10.94
CA HIS A 20 -10.42 -7.92 -11.66
C HIS A 20 -10.59 -7.17 -12.98
N SER A 21 -11.81 -6.75 -13.35
CA SER A 21 -12.04 -6.02 -14.59
C SER A 21 -11.66 -4.54 -14.44
N PHE A 22 -11.08 -3.97 -15.50
CA PHE A 22 -10.81 -2.54 -15.59
C PHE A 22 -12.10 -1.70 -15.53
N GLN A 23 -13.21 -2.25 -16.02
CA GLN A 23 -14.53 -1.62 -15.93
C GLN A 23 -15.00 -1.47 -14.48
N PHE A 24 -14.85 -2.52 -13.67
CA PHE A 24 -15.16 -2.45 -12.23
C PHE A 24 -14.23 -1.46 -11.52
N TRP A 25 -12.95 -1.42 -11.89
CA TRP A 25 -12.01 -0.43 -11.36
C TRP A 25 -12.48 1.01 -11.64
N PHE A 26 -12.87 1.35 -12.88
CA PHE A 26 -13.42 2.67 -13.18
C PHE A 26 -14.64 3.00 -12.31
N GLU A 27 -15.59 2.06 -12.19
CA GLU A 27 -16.80 2.25 -11.38
C GLU A 27 -16.49 2.43 -9.89
N ALA A 28 -15.47 1.74 -9.38
CA ALA A 28 -15.04 1.83 -7.99
C ALA A 28 -14.29 3.15 -7.71
N VAL A 29 -13.35 3.52 -8.58
CA VAL A 29 -12.39 4.61 -8.38
C VAL A 29 -12.97 5.98 -8.74
N GLN A 30 -13.73 6.08 -9.84
CA GLN A 30 -14.28 7.35 -10.32
C GLN A 30 -15.16 8.03 -9.26
N GLY A 31 -15.90 7.26 -8.47
CA GLY A 31 -16.88 7.81 -7.53
C GLY A 31 -16.27 8.62 -6.40
N TYR A 32 -15.13 8.19 -5.84
CA TYR A 32 -14.53 8.88 -4.68
C TYR A 32 -13.38 9.81 -5.03
N LEU A 33 -12.82 9.73 -6.24
CA LEU A 33 -11.81 10.66 -6.73
C LEU A 33 -12.41 11.85 -7.50
N ALA A 34 -13.71 11.81 -7.82
CA ALA A 34 -14.41 12.95 -8.38
C ALA A 34 -14.21 14.20 -7.50
N ASP A 35 -13.90 15.32 -8.13
CA ASP A 35 -13.65 16.63 -7.51
C ASP A 35 -12.49 16.67 -6.50
N ARG A 36 -11.52 15.75 -6.62
CA ARG A 36 -10.30 15.71 -5.81
C ARG A 36 -9.04 15.89 -6.64
N GLU A 37 -8.82 17.11 -7.14
CA GLU A 37 -7.59 17.45 -7.86
C GLU A 37 -6.38 17.23 -6.94
N TYR A 38 -5.39 16.48 -7.43
CA TYR A 38 -4.22 16.06 -6.64
C TYR A 38 -4.54 15.44 -5.24
N GLY A 39 -5.71 14.83 -5.09
CA GLY A 39 -6.05 13.99 -3.92
C GLY A 39 -6.92 14.65 -2.85
N HIS A 40 -7.22 15.95 -2.94
CA HIS A 40 -8.12 16.63 -2.01
C HIS A 40 -9.07 17.58 -2.76
N ARG A 41 -10.18 17.99 -2.10
CA ARG A 41 -11.07 18.98 -2.73
C ARG A 41 -10.39 20.36 -2.76
N PRO A 42 -10.65 21.19 -3.79
CA PRO A 42 -10.03 22.51 -3.94
C PRO A 42 -10.49 23.51 -2.86
N ASP A 43 -11.58 23.24 -2.15
CA ASP A 43 -12.15 24.08 -1.10
C ASP A 43 -11.65 23.71 0.32
N VAL A 44 -10.77 22.72 0.45
CA VAL A 44 -10.19 22.33 1.75
C VAL A 44 -9.21 23.41 2.19
N GLU A 45 -9.51 24.05 3.31
CA GLU A 45 -8.61 25.04 3.90
C GLU A 45 -7.37 24.37 4.50
N GLU A 46 -6.21 24.92 4.19
CA GLU A 46 -4.96 24.53 4.81
C GLU A 46 -4.91 24.99 6.26
N ALA A 47 -4.65 24.06 7.18
CA ALA A 47 -4.41 24.40 8.58
C ALA A 47 -2.96 24.85 8.75
N PRO A 48 -2.69 25.94 9.50
CA PRO A 48 -1.32 26.37 9.75
C PRO A 48 -0.57 25.31 10.56
N LEU A 49 0.62 24.95 10.09
CA LEU A 49 1.55 24.04 10.77
C LEU A 49 2.70 24.82 11.39
N SER A 50 3.18 24.40 12.56
CA SER A 50 4.46 24.90 13.05
C SER A 50 5.61 24.39 12.17
N ASP A 51 6.76 25.08 12.16
CA ASP A 51 7.93 24.63 11.40
C ASP A 51 8.33 23.20 11.75
N ALA A 52 8.23 22.84 13.04
CA ALA A 52 8.54 21.50 13.52
C ALA A 52 7.53 20.46 13.02
N ASP A 53 6.23 20.76 13.02
CA ASP A 53 5.19 19.84 12.55
C ASP A 53 5.29 19.65 11.03
N ARG A 54 5.52 20.75 10.31
CA ARG A 54 5.79 20.74 8.88
C ARG A 54 7.01 19.89 8.55
N ASP A 55 8.12 20.03 9.28
CA ASP A 55 9.34 19.26 9.03
C ASP A 55 9.12 17.75 9.23
N ARG A 56 8.41 17.35 10.29
CA ARG A 56 8.03 15.94 10.51
C ARG A 56 7.10 15.41 9.42
N LEU A 57 6.11 16.22 9.01
CA LEU A 57 5.22 15.88 7.91
C LEU A 57 5.98 15.68 6.59
N VAL A 58 6.95 16.55 6.28
CA VAL A 58 7.82 16.36 5.11
C VAL A 58 8.64 15.08 5.23
N THR A 59 9.21 14.77 6.40
CA THR A 59 9.94 13.51 6.64
C THR A 59 9.07 12.29 6.38
N VAL A 60 7.85 12.25 6.92
CA VAL A 60 6.98 11.08 6.76
C VAL A 60 6.49 10.94 5.32
N LEU A 61 6.09 12.03 4.66
CA LEU A 61 5.64 12.01 3.26
C LEU A 61 6.76 11.61 2.30
N CYS A 62 8.01 12.00 2.59
CA CYS A 62 9.17 11.53 1.82
C CYS A 62 9.30 10.01 1.87
N ASN A 63 9.10 9.40 3.05
CA ASN A 63 9.16 7.95 3.19
C ASN A 63 7.95 7.26 2.57
N TYR A 64 6.76 7.87 2.60
CA TYR A 64 5.61 7.36 1.86
C TYR A 64 5.87 7.34 0.36
N CYS A 65 6.46 8.40 -0.21
CA CYS A 65 6.84 8.40 -1.63
C CYS A 65 7.79 7.24 -1.99
N VAL A 66 8.69 6.83 -1.09
CA VAL A 66 9.58 5.69 -1.33
C VAL A 66 8.83 4.36 -1.26
N GLY A 67 7.90 4.23 -0.33
CA GLY A 67 7.00 3.07 -0.21
C GLY A 67 6.15 2.90 -1.47
N GLU A 68 5.45 3.96 -1.88
CA GLU A 68 4.65 3.99 -3.11
C GLU A 68 5.49 3.78 -4.38
N THR A 69 6.74 4.25 -4.40
CA THR A 69 7.66 3.92 -5.50
C THR A 69 8.00 2.42 -5.51
N ALA A 70 8.21 1.82 -4.35
CA ALA A 70 8.44 0.37 -4.25
C ALA A 70 7.19 -0.42 -4.69
N ALA A 71 6.00 0.04 -4.30
CA ALA A 71 4.73 -0.54 -4.72
C ALA A 71 4.55 -0.43 -6.24
N LEU A 72 4.79 0.75 -6.82
CA LEU A 72 4.70 0.99 -8.25
C LEU A 72 5.66 0.11 -9.06
N ASP A 73 6.93 0.04 -8.64
CA ASP A 73 7.94 -0.83 -9.27
C ASP A 73 7.54 -2.31 -9.17
N GLY A 74 7.07 -2.73 -7.99
CA GLY A 74 6.66 -4.09 -7.71
C GLY A 74 5.46 -4.53 -8.54
N ALA A 75 4.38 -3.75 -8.52
CA ALA A 75 3.19 -3.97 -9.34
C ALA A 75 3.54 -4.00 -10.84
N SER A 76 4.37 -3.07 -11.30
CA SER A 76 4.81 -2.99 -12.71
C SER A 76 5.52 -4.26 -13.17
N GLY A 77 6.45 -4.79 -12.37
CA GLY A 77 7.13 -6.04 -12.72
C GLY A 77 6.21 -7.27 -12.57
N LEU A 78 5.30 -7.27 -11.60
CA LEU A 78 4.30 -8.34 -11.44
C LEU A 78 3.34 -8.44 -12.63
N VAL A 79 2.98 -7.35 -13.30
CA VAL A 79 2.19 -7.37 -14.56
C VAL A 79 2.86 -8.27 -15.62
N ALA A 80 4.19 -8.24 -15.72
CA ALA A 80 4.94 -9.08 -16.64
C ALA A 80 4.96 -10.56 -16.21
N ALA A 81 4.98 -10.83 -14.91
CA ALA A 81 5.02 -12.16 -14.32
C ALA A 81 3.64 -12.81 -14.12
N ALA A 82 2.54 -12.06 -14.31
CA ALA A 82 1.19 -12.50 -14.00
C ALA A 82 0.81 -13.84 -14.69
N PRO A 83 0.23 -14.81 -13.93
CA PRO A 83 -0.01 -16.18 -14.40
C PRO A 83 -1.19 -16.30 -15.37
N ASN A 84 -2.10 -15.33 -15.39
CA ASN A 84 -3.27 -15.33 -16.25
C ASN A 84 -3.71 -13.89 -16.59
N ARG A 85 -4.67 -13.77 -17.50
CA ARG A 85 -5.17 -12.48 -17.99
C ARG A 85 -5.85 -11.64 -16.92
N LEU A 86 -6.70 -12.23 -16.07
CA LEU A 86 -7.45 -11.48 -15.05
C LEU A 86 -6.51 -10.87 -14.02
N THR A 87 -5.57 -11.66 -13.52
CA THR A 87 -4.51 -11.19 -12.61
C THR A 87 -3.69 -10.07 -13.24
N LYS A 88 -3.36 -10.19 -14.54
CA LYS A 88 -2.63 -9.16 -15.27
C LYS A 88 -3.40 -7.83 -15.35
N ILE A 89 -4.72 -7.89 -15.59
CA ILE A 89 -5.58 -6.69 -15.65
C ILE A 89 -5.66 -6.04 -14.27
N PHE A 90 -5.88 -6.82 -13.21
CA PHE A 90 -5.89 -6.28 -11.84
C PHE A 90 -4.57 -5.55 -11.52
N LEU A 91 -3.43 -6.20 -11.76
CA LEU A 91 -2.13 -5.58 -11.49
C LEU A 91 -1.89 -4.33 -12.35
N ALA A 92 -2.41 -4.27 -13.57
CA ALA A 92 -2.35 -3.06 -14.38
C ALA A 92 -3.17 -1.90 -13.77
N THR A 93 -4.31 -2.20 -13.14
CA THR A 93 -5.05 -1.18 -12.37
C THR A 93 -4.28 -0.73 -11.13
N GLN A 94 -3.64 -1.67 -10.43
CA GLN A 94 -2.80 -1.35 -9.29
C GLN A 94 -1.63 -0.42 -9.68
N VAL A 95 -0.96 -0.66 -10.82
CA VAL A 95 0.08 0.26 -11.34
C VAL A 95 -0.44 1.69 -11.53
N VAL A 96 -1.68 1.85 -12.01
CA VAL A 96 -2.29 3.18 -12.15
C VAL A 96 -2.55 3.81 -10.78
N ASP A 97 -3.03 3.03 -9.82
CA ASP A 97 -3.28 3.47 -8.45
C ASP A 97 -1.96 3.91 -7.77
N GLU A 98 -0.90 3.11 -7.80
CA GLU A 98 0.39 3.48 -7.17
C GLU A 98 1.04 4.69 -7.86
N GLY A 99 0.88 4.80 -9.18
CA GLY A 99 1.32 5.99 -9.92
C GLY A 99 0.60 7.25 -9.44
N ARG A 100 -0.70 7.16 -9.18
CA ARG A 100 -1.51 8.24 -8.60
C ARG A 100 -1.10 8.53 -7.16
N HIS A 101 -0.87 7.51 -6.32
CA HIS A 101 -0.45 7.69 -4.93
C HIS A 101 0.85 8.49 -4.84
N LEU A 102 1.85 8.10 -5.64
CA LEU A 102 3.11 8.81 -5.73
C LEU A 102 2.92 10.25 -6.24
N GLU A 103 2.05 10.47 -7.22
CA GLU A 103 1.76 11.82 -7.75
C GLU A 103 1.18 12.74 -6.66
N VAL A 104 0.13 12.30 -5.96
CA VAL A 104 -0.57 13.13 -4.96
C VAL A 104 0.31 13.41 -3.74
N LEU A 105 1.14 12.46 -3.30
CA LEU A 105 2.08 12.67 -2.20
C LEU A 105 3.20 13.64 -2.58
N ARG A 106 3.74 13.53 -3.80
CA ARG A 106 4.73 14.47 -4.33
C ARG A 106 4.13 15.87 -4.50
N HIS A 107 2.87 15.95 -4.92
CA HIS A 107 2.15 17.23 -4.97
C HIS A 107 2.02 17.83 -3.57
N ARG A 108 1.63 17.03 -2.56
CA ARG A 108 1.55 17.52 -1.17
C ARG A 108 2.89 18.04 -0.64
N LEU A 109 4.02 17.43 -1.01
CA LEU A 109 5.35 17.97 -0.68
C LEU A 109 5.58 19.37 -1.28
N LEU A 110 5.13 19.62 -2.51
CA LEU A 110 5.23 20.93 -3.16
C LEU A 110 4.38 21.98 -2.45
N GLU A 111 3.14 21.64 -2.07
CA GLU A 111 2.26 22.53 -1.30
C GLU A 111 2.86 22.91 0.06
N LEU A 112 3.52 21.94 0.69
CA LEU A 112 4.29 22.19 1.90
C LEU A 112 5.55 23.02 1.64
N GLY A 113 5.87 23.44 0.42
CA GLY A 113 7.01 24.30 0.10
C GLY A 113 8.34 23.55 -0.08
N VAL A 114 8.30 22.25 -0.39
CA VAL A 114 9.50 21.50 -0.81
C VAL A 114 9.73 21.71 -2.30
N GLU A 115 10.61 22.64 -2.67
CA GLU A 115 10.83 23.02 -4.09
C GLU A 115 11.39 21.87 -4.96
N ARG A 116 12.13 20.93 -4.36
CA ARG A 116 12.79 19.81 -5.07
C ARG A 116 12.44 18.48 -4.40
N PRO A 117 11.19 17.97 -4.58
CA PRO A 117 10.72 16.77 -3.88
C PRO A 117 11.64 15.55 -4.06
N GLU A 118 12.16 15.31 -5.26
CA GLU A 118 13.04 14.14 -5.52
C GLU A 118 14.30 14.12 -4.64
N GLU A 119 14.94 15.28 -4.46
CA GLU A 119 16.13 15.40 -3.63
C GLU A 119 15.80 15.36 -2.15
N GLU A 120 14.66 15.92 -1.76
CA GLU A 120 14.15 15.83 -0.40
C GLU A 120 13.88 14.38 -0.01
N ILE A 121 13.18 13.64 -0.88
CA ILE A 121 12.87 12.22 -0.73
C ILE A 121 14.18 11.46 -0.58
N ALA A 122 15.12 11.60 -1.52
CA ALA A 122 16.41 10.92 -1.47
C ALA A 122 17.18 11.19 -0.17
N ARG A 123 17.13 12.43 0.35
CA ARG A 123 17.81 12.84 1.58
C ARG A 123 17.17 12.25 2.84
N ARG A 124 15.84 12.21 2.92
CA ARG A 124 15.10 11.78 4.12
C ARG A 124 14.71 10.30 4.14
N THR A 125 14.99 9.58 3.06
CA THR A 125 14.63 8.17 2.93
C THR A 125 15.27 7.31 4.03
N SER A 126 14.45 6.50 4.69
CA SER A 126 14.85 5.44 5.63
C SER A 126 15.75 4.39 4.94
N PRO A 127 16.93 4.08 5.49
CA PRO A 127 17.77 2.99 5.00
C PRO A 127 17.06 1.62 4.97
N ARG A 128 16.17 1.37 5.94
CA ARG A 128 15.43 0.10 6.05
C ARG A 128 14.41 -0.04 4.93
N LEU A 129 13.71 1.06 4.61
CA LEU A 129 12.77 1.09 3.50
C LEU A 129 13.47 0.91 2.15
N ARG A 130 14.68 1.48 1.97
CA ARG A 130 15.50 1.19 0.77
C ARG A 130 15.89 -0.28 0.66
N ASP A 131 16.28 -0.91 1.78
CA ASP A 131 16.62 -2.34 1.78
C ASP A 131 15.38 -3.17 1.44
N PHE A 132 14.22 -2.86 2.03
CA PHE A 132 12.97 -3.53 1.69
C PHE A 132 12.64 -3.41 0.20
N ARG A 133 12.67 -2.19 -0.36
CA ARG A 133 12.43 -1.94 -1.80
C ARG A 133 13.38 -2.76 -2.67
N SER A 134 14.67 -2.77 -2.35
CA SER A 134 15.69 -3.54 -3.08
C SER A 134 15.38 -5.04 -3.07
N ARG A 135 14.98 -5.59 -1.91
CA ARG A 135 14.61 -7.01 -1.79
C ARG A 135 13.34 -7.34 -2.56
N LEU A 136 12.30 -6.52 -2.46
CA LEU A 136 11.08 -6.66 -3.24
C LEU A 136 11.38 -6.66 -4.74
N GLN A 137 12.16 -5.69 -5.22
CA GLN A 137 12.59 -5.63 -6.61
C GLN A 137 13.31 -6.90 -7.04
N ALA A 138 14.22 -7.43 -6.21
CA ALA A 138 14.95 -8.66 -6.52
C ALA A 138 14.05 -9.91 -6.59
N LEU A 139 12.92 -9.95 -5.84
CA LEU A 139 11.93 -11.02 -5.96
C LEU A 139 11.17 -10.91 -7.29
N VAL A 140 10.78 -9.70 -7.66
CA VAL A 140 10.06 -9.40 -8.91
C VAL A 140 10.93 -9.70 -10.14
N GLU A 141 12.20 -9.30 -10.15
CA GLU A 141 13.16 -9.57 -11.22
C GLU A 141 13.39 -11.07 -11.44
N ARG A 142 13.41 -11.86 -10.35
CA ARG A 142 13.50 -13.33 -10.42
C ARG A 142 12.20 -14.00 -10.84
N ARG A 143 11.12 -13.23 -11.03
CA ARG A 143 9.75 -13.71 -11.28
C ARG A 143 9.30 -14.70 -10.21
N ASP A 144 9.69 -14.44 -8.98
CA ASP A 144 9.30 -15.22 -7.82
C ASP A 144 7.88 -14.83 -7.39
N TRP A 145 6.90 -15.32 -8.14
CA TRP A 145 5.50 -14.88 -8.04
C TRP A 145 4.98 -14.89 -6.60
N GLU A 146 5.12 -16.02 -5.88
CA GLU A 146 4.56 -16.14 -4.55
C GLU A 146 5.29 -15.26 -3.52
N ALA A 147 6.61 -15.15 -3.58
CA ALA A 147 7.34 -14.29 -2.66
C ALA A 147 7.13 -12.80 -2.97
N ALA A 148 7.06 -12.44 -4.24
CA ALA A 148 6.83 -11.06 -4.69
C ALA A 148 5.42 -10.59 -4.34
N ILE A 149 4.36 -11.39 -4.57
CA ILE A 149 3.00 -11.06 -4.14
C ILE A 149 2.91 -10.98 -2.61
N PHE A 150 3.65 -11.83 -1.89
CA PHE A 150 3.67 -11.77 -0.43
C PHE A 150 4.34 -10.49 0.09
N ALA A 151 5.49 -10.11 -0.49
CA ALA A 151 6.19 -8.89 -0.13
C ALA A 151 5.40 -7.62 -0.52
N GLN A 152 4.89 -7.56 -1.75
CA GLN A 152 4.05 -6.46 -2.25
C GLN A 152 2.71 -6.44 -1.50
N ASN A 153 1.79 -7.33 -1.86
CA ASN A 153 0.37 -7.21 -1.54
C ASN A 153 -0.01 -7.59 -0.11
N VAL A 154 0.85 -8.33 0.61
CA VAL A 154 0.55 -8.76 2.00
C VAL A 154 1.38 -8.00 3.03
N ILE A 155 2.67 -7.77 2.78
CA ILE A 155 3.52 -7.03 3.71
C ILE A 155 3.40 -5.53 3.47
N LEU A 156 3.78 -5.04 2.28
CA LEU A 156 3.84 -3.59 2.01
C LEU A 156 2.46 -2.94 2.10
N GLU A 157 1.49 -3.36 1.28
CA GLU A 157 0.15 -2.70 1.22
C GLU A 157 -0.57 -2.75 2.58
N ALA A 158 -0.48 -3.87 3.32
CA ALA A 158 -1.15 -3.98 4.63
C ALA A 158 -0.54 -3.07 5.69
N MET A 159 0.77 -2.84 5.60
CA MET A 159 1.50 -1.93 6.49
C MET A 159 1.25 -0.48 6.08
N GLU A 160 1.29 -0.15 4.78
CA GLU A 160 0.94 1.17 4.26
C GLU A 160 -0.50 1.54 4.59
N PHE A 161 -1.46 0.66 4.33
CA PHE A 161 -2.85 0.83 4.75
C PHE A 161 -2.97 1.15 6.25
N SER A 162 -2.29 0.40 7.11
CA SER A 162 -2.33 0.62 8.56
C SER A 162 -1.71 1.97 8.94
N THR A 163 -0.60 2.34 8.28
CA THR A 163 0.12 3.60 8.50
C THR A 163 -0.73 4.79 8.09
N PHE A 164 -1.26 4.77 6.86
CA PHE A 164 -2.07 5.83 6.30
C PHE A 164 -3.36 5.97 7.08
N HIS A 165 -4.00 4.87 7.45
CA HIS A 165 -5.23 4.90 8.24
C HIS A 165 -5.01 5.58 9.59
N MET A 166 -3.91 5.25 10.28
CA MET A 166 -3.57 5.91 11.53
C MET A 166 -3.22 7.38 11.30
N HIS A 167 -2.34 7.68 10.35
CA HIS A 167 -1.93 9.06 10.06
C HIS A 167 -3.12 9.95 9.69
N ALA A 168 -4.08 9.47 8.90
CA ALA A 168 -5.27 10.23 8.51
C ALA A 168 -6.09 10.72 9.72
N GLN A 169 -6.05 10.02 10.87
CA GLN A 169 -6.73 10.45 12.09
C GLN A 169 -6.11 11.70 12.73
N TYR A 170 -4.80 11.89 12.52
CA TYR A 170 -3.98 12.94 13.14
C TYR A 170 -3.54 14.04 12.16
N ALA A 171 -3.63 13.76 10.86
CA ALA A 171 -3.16 14.64 9.80
C ALA A 171 -3.95 15.95 9.72
N ASP A 172 -3.30 16.97 9.15
CA ASP A 172 -3.94 18.21 8.70
C ASP A 172 -5.03 17.91 7.65
N PRO A 173 -5.99 18.84 7.43
CA PRO A 173 -7.15 18.59 6.57
C PRO A 173 -6.79 18.12 5.15
N ILE A 174 -5.76 18.70 4.52
CA ILE A 174 -5.36 18.36 3.15
C ILE A 174 -4.73 16.96 3.13
N THR A 175 -3.71 16.73 3.97
CA THR A 175 -3.04 15.43 4.04
C THR A 175 -4.02 14.30 4.39
N ARG A 176 -4.99 14.57 5.29
CA ARG A 176 -6.05 13.62 5.62
C ARG A 176 -6.85 13.20 4.39
N GLU A 177 -7.26 14.14 3.54
CA GLU A 177 -8.03 13.82 2.33
C GLU A 177 -7.21 13.04 1.30
N VAL A 178 -5.94 13.42 1.11
CA VAL A 178 -5.00 12.69 0.26
C VAL A 178 -4.90 11.22 0.72
N LEU A 179 -4.61 11.00 2.01
CA LEU A 179 -4.48 9.65 2.58
C LEU A 179 -5.80 8.87 2.51
N GLN A 180 -6.94 9.51 2.74
CA GLN A 180 -8.25 8.84 2.62
C GLN A 180 -8.56 8.37 1.20
N GLY A 181 -8.02 9.05 0.18
CA GLY A 181 -8.06 8.57 -1.20
C GLY A 181 -7.26 7.28 -1.36
N ILE A 182 -5.99 7.31 -0.97
CA ILE A 182 -5.07 6.16 -1.04
C ILE A 182 -5.62 4.93 -0.29
N ILE A 183 -6.09 5.11 0.94
CA ILE A 183 -6.65 4.04 1.80
C ILE A 183 -7.79 3.26 1.12
N LYS A 184 -8.57 3.90 0.23
CA LYS A 184 -9.67 3.23 -0.48
C LYS A 184 -9.16 2.23 -1.52
N ASP A 185 -8.02 2.52 -2.14
CA ASP A 185 -7.37 1.65 -3.11
C ASP A 185 -6.70 0.45 -2.44
N GLU A 186 -6.00 0.70 -1.32
CA GLU A 186 -5.24 -0.33 -0.62
C GLU A 186 -6.04 -1.57 -0.21
N ARG A 187 -7.31 -1.38 0.15
CA ARG A 187 -8.19 -2.51 0.51
C ARG A 187 -8.32 -3.51 -0.64
N ARG A 188 -8.34 -3.02 -1.89
CA ARG A 188 -8.40 -3.89 -3.08
C ARG A 188 -7.07 -4.60 -3.29
N HIS A 189 -5.94 -3.91 -3.12
CA HIS A 189 -4.60 -4.47 -3.29
C HIS A 189 -4.33 -5.61 -2.29
N ILE A 190 -4.66 -5.38 -1.01
CA ILE A 190 -4.56 -6.39 0.05
C ILE A 190 -5.46 -7.59 -0.24
N GLY A 191 -6.74 -7.32 -0.57
CA GLY A 191 -7.71 -8.37 -0.86
C GLY A 191 -7.30 -9.26 -2.04
N PHE A 192 -6.71 -8.69 -3.07
CA PHE A 192 -6.13 -9.43 -4.18
C PHE A 192 -4.96 -10.33 -3.73
N GLY A 193 -3.99 -9.78 -2.98
CA GLY A 193 -2.84 -10.53 -2.50
C GLY A 193 -3.21 -11.73 -1.62
N GLU A 194 -4.10 -11.51 -0.65
CA GLU A 194 -4.61 -12.56 0.23
C GLU A 194 -5.33 -13.68 -0.54
N ARG A 195 -6.14 -13.30 -1.53
CA ARG A 195 -6.87 -14.26 -2.35
C ARG A 195 -5.93 -15.08 -3.22
N GLU A 196 -5.02 -14.43 -3.95
CA GLU A 196 -4.08 -15.11 -4.86
C GLU A 196 -3.18 -16.08 -4.08
N LEU A 197 -2.56 -15.63 -3.00
CA LEU A 197 -1.72 -16.49 -2.16
C LEU A 197 -2.53 -17.56 -1.44
N GLY A 198 -3.71 -17.23 -0.92
CA GLY A 198 -4.58 -18.20 -0.26
C GLY A 198 -4.95 -19.37 -1.17
N GLN A 199 -5.25 -19.10 -2.45
CA GLN A 199 -5.50 -20.16 -3.43
C GLN A 199 -4.25 -21.00 -3.72
N ARG A 200 -3.09 -20.36 -3.88
CA ARG A 200 -1.81 -21.06 -4.10
C ARG A 200 -1.44 -21.94 -2.92
N LEU A 201 -1.57 -21.45 -1.69
CA LEU A 201 -1.24 -22.18 -0.45
C LEU A 201 -2.19 -23.34 -0.15
N LYS A 202 -3.44 -23.28 -0.64
CA LYS A 202 -4.37 -24.41 -0.62
C LYS A 202 -3.90 -25.54 -1.56
N ARG A 203 -3.39 -25.18 -2.75
CA ARG A 203 -2.89 -26.15 -3.74
C ARG A 203 -1.48 -26.67 -3.41
N HIS A 204 -0.65 -25.83 -2.82
CA HIS A 204 0.75 -26.10 -2.49
C HIS A 204 1.08 -25.72 -1.04
N PRO A 205 0.67 -26.54 -0.05
CA PRO A 205 0.82 -26.21 1.37
C PRO A 205 2.26 -25.97 1.84
N THR A 206 3.24 -26.61 1.20
CA THR A 206 4.67 -26.50 1.51
C THR A 206 5.26 -25.12 1.24
N LEU A 207 4.54 -24.26 0.49
CA LEU A 207 4.95 -22.87 0.28
C LEU A 207 4.91 -22.04 1.57
N ARG A 208 4.15 -22.45 2.60
CA ARG A 208 4.08 -21.75 3.89
C ARG A 208 5.45 -21.58 4.53
N ASP A 209 6.23 -22.66 4.64
CA ASP A 209 7.57 -22.63 5.25
C ASP A 209 8.52 -21.70 4.51
N ARG A 210 8.35 -21.60 3.19
CA ARG A 210 9.12 -20.70 2.35
C ARG A 210 8.73 -19.24 2.58
N LEU A 211 7.43 -18.94 2.59
CA LEU A 211 6.94 -17.58 2.87
C LEU A 211 7.26 -17.15 4.29
N SER A 212 7.31 -18.07 5.25
CA SER A 212 7.76 -17.80 6.62
C SER A 212 9.22 -17.35 6.68
N ARG A 213 10.10 -17.91 5.83
CA ARG A 213 11.48 -17.43 5.70
C ARG A 213 11.54 -16.05 5.08
N VAL A 214 10.82 -15.81 3.98
CA VAL A 214 10.72 -14.47 3.36
C VAL A 214 10.23 -13.45 4.37
N ARG A 215 9.18 -13.78 5.13
CA ARG A 215 8.66 -12.97 6.23
C ARG A 215 9.73 -12.61 7.25
N SER A 216 10.50 -13.61 7.73
CA SER A 216 11.54 -13.39 8.75
C SER A 216 12.64 -12.42 8.29
N GLU A 217 12.87 -12.31 6.98
CA GLU A 217 13.84 -11.40 6.40
C GLU A 217 13.29 -9.97 6.21
N LEU A 218 11.99 -9.85 5.92
CA LEU A 218 11.35 -8.57 5.56
C LEU A 218 10.69 -7.86 6.75
N ASP A 219 10.09 -8.59 7.69
CA ASP A 219 9.38 -8.03 8.84
C ASP A 219 10.20 -6.99 9.62
N PRO A 220 11.48 -7.25 9.97
CA PRO A 220 12.28 -6.28 10.73
C PRO A 220 12.47 -4.94 10.00
N LEU A 221 12.48 -4.95 8.66
CA LEU A 221 12.69 -3.74 7.85
C LEU A 221 11.42 -2.87 7.84
N VAL A 222 10.28 -3.50 7.63
CA VAL A 222 8.99 -2.80 7.49
C VAL A 222 8.44 -2.37 8.83
N LEU A 223 8.48 -3.24 9.85
CA LEU A 223 7.99 -2.91 11.19
C LEU A 223 8.77 -1.74 11.81
N ALA A 224 10.10 -1.70 11.65
CA ALA A 224 10.89 -0.57 12.14
C ALA A 224 10.61 0.73 11.37
N THR A 225 10.47 0.66 10.04
CA THR A 225 10.10 1.84 9.22
C THR A 225 8.73 2.38 9.64
N PHE A 226 7.81 1.48 9.96
CA PHE A 226 6.50 1.80 10.47
C PHE A 226 6.56 2.50 11.84
N GLU A 227 7.34 1.97 12.78
CA GLU A 227 7.56 2.60 14.08
C GLU A 227 8.15 4.01 13.95
N ASP A 228 9.16 4.17 13.08
CA ASP A 228 9.78 5.47 12.76
C ASP A 228 8.70 6.45 12.25
N ALA A 229 7.82 6.01 11.34
CA ALA A 229 6.72 6.84 10.84
C ALA A 229 5.76 7.28 11.94
N MET A 230 5.38 6.37 12.87
CA MET A 230 4.50 6.69 14.00
C MET A 230 5.11 7.67 14.99
N ASP A 231 6.44 7.65 15.16
CA ASP A 231 7.15 8.63 15.96
C ASP A 231 7.12 10.01 15.29
N GLU A 232 7.32 10.10 13.97
CA GLU A 232 7.23 11.36 13.23
C GLU A 232 5.84 12.01 13.32
N ILE A 233 4.78 11.20 13.16
CA ILE A 233 3.38 11.70 13.27
C ILE A 233 2.87 11.78 14.72
N GLN A 234 3.74 11.49 15.70
CA GLN A 234 3.47 11.60 17.13
C GLN A 234 2.23 10.83 17.63
N VAL A 235 1.94 9.67 17.03
CA VAL A 235 0.83 8.83 17.48
C VAL A 235 1.10 8.31 18.89
N PRO A 236 0.16 8.44 19.85
CA PRO A 236 0.32 7.95 21.21
C PRO A 236 0.62 6.45 21.24
N ARG A 237 1.62 6.04 22.04
CA ARG A 237 2.03 4.62 22.14
C ARG A 237 0.89 3.65 22.47
N ALA A 238 -0.10 4.10 23.26
CA ALA A 238 -1.26 3.28 23.61
C ALA A 238 -2.13 2.91 22.38
N GLU A 239 -2.16 3.77 21.38
CA GLU A 239 -2.91 3.56 20.13
C GLU A 239 -2.08 2.79 19.10
N ARG A 240 -0.78 2.57 19.38
CA ARG A 240 0.10 1.80 18.50
C ARG A 240 -0.07 0.29 18.61
N ALA A 241 -0.71 -0.21 19.67
CA ALA A 241 -0.99 -1.65 19.83
C ALA A 241 -1.90 -2.20 18.71
N ASP A 242 -2.64 -1.29 18.06
CA ASP A 242 -3.58 -1.59 17.00
C ASP A 242 -2.89 -1.70 15.63
N LEU A 243 -1.64 -1.28 15.57
CA LEU A 243 -0.89 -1.10 14.33
C LEU A 243 -0.24 -2.41 13.90
N GLY A 244 -0.33 -2.68 12.60
CA GLY A 244 0.09 -3.96 12.05
C GLY A 244 -0.89 -5.10 12.33
N ARG A 245 -2.01 -4.89 13.03
CA ARG A 245 -3.05 -5.93 13.17
C ARG A 245 -3.59 -6.41 11.84
N SER A 246 -3.83 -5.51 10.89
CA SER A 246 -4.28 -5.87 9.54
C SER A 246 -3.27 -6.81 8.87
N TYR A 247 -1.99 -6.47 8.96
CA TYR A 247 -0.89 -7.30 8.48
C TYR A 247 -0.83 -8.66 9.19
N LEU A 248 -0.81 -8.66 10.53
CA LEU A 248 -0.74 -9.88 11.33
C LEU A 248 -1.95 -10.81 11.07
N HIS A 249 -3.15 -10.24 10.93
CA HIS A 249 -4.35 -11.00 10.58
C HIS A 249 -4.26 -11.58 9.16
N ALA A 250 -3.75 -10.83 8.19
CA ALA A 250 -3.55 -11.34 6.82
C ALA A 250 -2.60 -12.55 6.83
N VAL A 251 -1.49 -12.43 7.56
CA VAL A 251 -0.49 -13.48 7.70
C VAL A 251 -1.02 -14.70 8.45
N GLU A 252 -1.81 -14.50 9.50
CA GLU A 252 -2.49 -15.57 10.24
C GLU A 252 -3.49 -16.32 9.33
N ARG A 253 -4.33 -15.59 8.57
CA ARG A 253 -5.27 -16.19 7.60
C ARG A 253 -4.58 -17.07 6.55
N LEU A 254 -3.38 -16.67 6.13
CA LEU A 254 -2.57 -17.43 5.17
C LEU A 254 -1.83 -18.62 5.82
N GLY A 255 -1.74 -18.65 7.15
CA GLY A 255 -1.00 -19.66 7.90
C GLY A 255 0.52 -19.51 7.75
N VAL A 256 1.01 -18.29 7.54
CA VAL A 256 2.44 -17.99 7.37
C VAL A 256 3.02 -17.54 8.73
N GLY A 257 3.23 -18.49 9.63
CA GLY A 257 3.80 -18.21 10.96
C GLY A 257 5.27 -17.78 10.90
N VAL A 258 5.79 -17.19 11.98
CA VAL A 258 7.24 -17.08 12.19
C VAL A 258 7.76 -18.48 12.51
N ALA A 259 8.81 -18.94 11.83
CA ALA A 259 9.44 -20.21 12.20
C ALA A 259 9.99 -20.10 13.63
N THR A 260 9.60 -21.02 14.51
CA THR A 260 10.11 -21.14 15.89
C THR A 260 11.59 -21.51 15.90
#